data_AF-A0A8I0GUU1-F1
#
_entry.id   AF-A0A8I0GUU1-F1
#
_cell.length_a   1.000
_cell.length_b   1.000
_cell.length_c   1.000
_cell.angle_alpha   90.00
_cell.angle_beta   90.00
_cell.angle_gamma   90.00
#
_symmetry.space_group_name_H-M   'P 1'
#
loop_
_entity.id
_entity.type
_entity.pdbx_description
1 polymer ?
#
loop_
_entity_poly.entity_id
_entity_poly.type
_entity_poly.pdbx_seq_one_letter_code
_entity_poly.pdbx_strand_id
1 'polypeptide(L)' 'INKDTAELHHELVPFDADLAQRMSDRGVRILRATDAGDLLPRIAANRDFFECRFCPWAERCWGLST' A
#
# COMPACT_ATOMS: atom_id res chain seq x y z
N ILE A 1 9.39 22.63 2.47
CA ILE A 1 9.47 24.08 2.17
C ILE A 1 9.92 24.78 3.43
N ASN A 2 11.04 25.50 3.38
CA ASN A 2 11.45 26.33 4.50
C ASN A 2 10.43 27.49 4.62
N LYS A 3 9.83 27.68 5.80
CA LYS A 3 8.80 28.72 5.98
C LYS A 3 9.37 30.12 6.18
N ASP A 4 10.67 30.20 6.48
CA ASP A 4 11.38 31.47 6.68
C ASP A 4 12.01 31.96 5.37
N THR A 5 12.47 31.05 4.50
CA THR A 5 13.14 31.40 3.22
C THR A 5 12.36 31.02 1.96
N ALA A 6 11.24 30.30 2.10
CA ALA A 6 10.48 29.69 0.99
C ALA A 6 11.27 28.69 0.12
N GLU A 7 12.50 28.32 0.51
CA GLU A 7 13.33 27.41 -0.27
C GLU A 7 12.77 25.98 -0.27
N LEU A 8 12.94 25.32 -1.41
CA LEU A 8 12.59 23.93 -1.62
C LEU A 8 13.83 23.05 -1.45
N HIS A 9 13.76 22.14 -0.48
CA HIS A 9 14.76 21.09 -0.32
C HIS A 9 14.51 19.99 -1.36
N HIS A 10 15.54 19.70 -2.15
CA HIS A 10 15.55 18.58 -3.09
C HIS A 10 16.49 17.52 -2.53
N GLU A 11 15.94 16.35 -2.21
CA GLU A 11 16.71 15.21 -1.74
C GLU A 11 17.04 14.31 -2.94
N LEU A 12 18.34 14.06 -3.16
CA LEU A 12 18.76 13.05 -4.12
C LEU A 12 18.61 11.67 -3.49
N VAL A 13 17.59 10.93 -3.91
CA VAL A 13 17.37 9.56 -3.47
C VAL A 13 18.09 8.62 -4.43
N PRO A 14 19.15 7.90 -4.00
CA PRO A 14 19.85 6.97 -4.87
C PRO A 14 18.99 5.73 -5.16
N PHE A 15 19.24 5.11 -6.30
CA PHE A 15 18.59 3.86 -6.66
C PHE A 15 19.11 2.71 -5.78
N ASP A 16 18.20 2.04 -5.08
CA ASP A 16 18.45 0.81 -4.36
C ASP A 16 17.86 -0.37 -5.15
N ALA A 17 18.73 -1.11 -5.84
CA ALA A 17 18.33 -2.22 -6.70
C ALA A 17 17.67 -3.37 -5.93
N ASP A 18 18.12 -3.63 -4.70
CA ASP A 18 17.63 -4.72 -3.86
C ASP A 18 16.25 -4.37 -3.28
N LEU A 19 16.08 -3.13 -2.82
CA LEU A 19 14.75 -2.62 -2.45
C LEU A 19 13.78 -2.66 -3.64
N ALA A 20 14.23 -2.20 -4.82
CA ALA A 20 13.41 -2.20 -6.02
C ALA A 20 12.93 -3.62 -6.35
N GLN A 21 13.83 -4.59 -6.37
CA GLN A 21 13.49 -5.98 -6.67
C GLN A 21 12.49 -6.55 -5.65
N ARG A 22 12.72 -6.34 -4.35
CA ARG A 22 11.79 -6.81 -3.31
C ARG A 22 10.38 -6.22 -3.46
N MET A 23 10.27 -4.95 -3.83
CA MET A 23 8.98 -4.32 -4.05
C MET A 23 8.28 -4.86 -5.29
N SER A 24 9.03 -5.10 -6.38
CA SER A 24 8.52 -5.77 -7.57
C SER A 24 8.01 -7.19 -7.26
N ASP A 25 8.76 -7.99 -6.52
CA ASP A 25 8.38 -9.35 -6.13
C ASP A 25 7.10 -9.37 -5.28
N ARG A 26 6.93 -8.38 -4.40
CA ARG A 26 5.68 -8.20 -3.65
C ARG A 26 4.50 -7.92 -4.57
N GLY A 27 4.68 -7.11 -5.62
CA GLY A 27 3.68 -6.87 -6.65
C GLY A 27 3.28 -8.16 -7.38
N VAL A 28 4.27 -8.96 -7.78
CA VAL A 28 4.03 -10.27 -8.41
C VAL A 28 3.19 -11.18 -7.51
N ARG A 29 3.44 -11.17 -6.19
CA ARG A 29 2.62 -11.94 -5.23
C ARG A 29 1.16 -11.48 -5.22
N ILE A 30 0.88 -10.18 -5.30
CA ILE A 30 -0.49 -9.64 -5.34
C ILE A 30 -1.21 -10.09 -6.60
N LEU A 31 -0.54 -10.02 -7.76
CA LEU A 31 -1.12 -10.45 -9.03
C LEU A 31 -1.48 -11.93 -9.00
N ARG A 32 -0.55 -12.79 -8.57
CA ARG A 32 -0.79 -14.23 -8.45
C ARG A 32 -1.94 -14.58 -7.50
N ALA A 33 -2.02 -13.91 -6.35
CA ALA A 33 -3.15 -14.10 -5.42
C ALA A 33 -4.47 -13.68 -6.06
N THR A 34 -4.47 -12.55 -6.78
CA THR A 34 -5.66 -12.06 -7.49
C THR A 34 -6.12 -13.05 -8.56
N ASP A 35 -5.20 -13.57 -9.36
CA ASP A 35 -5.48 -14.58 -10.39
C ASP A 35 -6.03 -15.89 -9.78
N ALA A 36 -5.55 -16.26 -8.59
CA ALA A 36 -6.04 -17.42 -7.84
C ALA A 36 -7.39 -17.17 -7.13
N GLY A 37 -7.88 -15.92 -7.10
CA GLY A 37 -9.06 -15.53 -6.32
C GLY A 37 -8.81 -15.43 -4.81
N ASP A 38 -7.55 -15.49 -4.38
CA ASP A 38 -7.15 -15.38 -2.97
C ASP A 38 -7.30 -13.94 -2.46
N LEU A 39 -7.92 -13.81 -1.29
CA LEU A 39 -7.92 -12.54 -0.57
C LEU A 39 -6.68 -12.47 0.34
N LEU A 40 -5.80 -11.51 0.06
CA LEU A 40 -4.65 -11.23 0.92
C LEU A 40 -5.08 -10.63 2.27
N PRO A 41 -4.24 -10.72 3.32
CA PRO A 41 -4.56 -10.19 4.63
C PRO A 41 -4.99 -8.72 4.58
N ARG A 42 -6.01 -8.38 5.37
CA ARG A 42 -6.45 -7.00 5.54
C ARG A 42 -5.36 -6.18 6.24
N ILE A 43 -5.33 -4.88 5.95
CA ILE A 43 -4.42 -3.93 6.59
C ILE A 43 -4.75 -3.71 8.08
N ALA A 44 -6.00 -3.95 8.49
CA ALA A 44 -6.48 -3.74 9.84
C ALA A 44 -7.31 -4.92 10.36
N ALA A 45 -7.36 -5.05 11.68
CA ALA A 45 -8.15 -6.07 12.36
C ALA A 45 -9.63 -5.68 12.53
N ASN A 46 -9.97 -4.39 12.42
CA ASN A 46 -11.33 -3.87 12.53
C ASN A 46 -11.73 -3.02 11.31
N ARG A 47 -13.03 -3.00 11.03
CA ARG A 47 -13.60 -2.23 9.91
C ARG A 47 -13.52 -0.73 10.12
N ASP A 48 -13.50 -0.29 11.37
CA ASP A 48 -13.56 1.13 11.74
C ASP A 48 -12.17 1.81 11.76
N PHE A 49 -11.08 1.09 11.47
CA PHE A 49 -9.77 1.68 11.25
C PHE A 49 -9.84 2.76 10.18
N PHE A 50 -9.18 3.90 10.37
CA PHE A 50 -9.47 5.09 9.57
C PHE A 50 -9.24 4.86 8.06
N GLU A 51 -8.20 4.14 7.67
CA GLU A 51 -7.92 3.78 6.27
C GLU A 51 -8.97 2.81 5.72
N CYS A 52 -9.52 1.92 6.55
CA CYS A 52 -10.62 1.04 6.13
C CYS A 52 -11.94 1.81 6.01
N ARG A 53 -12.22 2.75 6.92
CA ARG A 53 -13.43 3.59 6.90
C ARG A 53 -13.52 4.45 5.66
N PHE A 54 -12.39 4.96 5.16
CA PHE A 54 -12.32 5.78 3.96
C PHE A 54 -11.96 4.98 2.69
N CYS A 55 -11.88 3.65 2.77
CA CYS A 55 -11.56 2.81 1.62
C CYS A 55 -12.79 2.64 0.70
N PRO A 56 -12.70 2.99 -0.61
CA PRO A 56 -13.79 2.76 -1.56
C PRO A 56 -14.19 1.29 -1.73
N TRP A 57 -13.32 0.36 -1.32
CA TRP A 57 -13.52 -1.09 -1.41
C TRP A 57 -13.92 -1.75 -0.08
N ALA A 58 -14.19 -0.96 0.96
CA ALA A 58 -14.43 -1.47 2.31
C ALA A 58 -15.57 -2.51 2.37
N GLU A 59 -16.70 -2.24 1.71
CA GLU A 59 -17.85 -3.18 1.70
C GLU A 59 -17.46 -4.54 1.12
N ARG A 60 -16.76 -4.55 -0.02
CA ARG A 60 -16.27 -5.81 -0.60
C ARG A 60 -15.24 -6.49 0.30
N CYS A 61 -14.28 -5.74 0.83
CA CYS A 61 -13.21 -6.28 1.68
C CYS A 61 -13.74 -6.95 2.96
N TRP A 62 -14.76 -6.35 3.59
CA TRP A 62 -15.35 -6.84 4.84
C TRP A 62 -16.55 -7.77 4.64
N GLY A 63 -17.16 -7.80 3.45
CA GLY A 63 -18.26 -8.70 3.11
C GLY A 63 -17.82 -10.09 2.62
N LEU A 64 -16.54 -10.26 2.26
CA LEU A 64 -15.98 -11.57 1.92
C LEU A 64 -15.68 -12.36 3.20
N SER A 65 -16.29 -13.55 3.34
CA SER A 65 -15.92 -14.50 4.39
C SER A 65 -14.44 -14.85 4.23
N THR A 66 -13.66 -14.58 5.27
CA THR A 66 -12.22 -14.92 5.32
C THR A 66 -12.05 -16.33 5.82
#